data_AF-A0A1J3FGN5-F1
#
_entry.id   AF-A0A1J3FGN5-F1
#
_cell.length_a   1.000
_cell.length_b   1.000
_cell.length_c   1.000
_cell.angle_alpha   90.00
_cell.angle_beta   90.00
_cell.angle_gamma   90.00
#
_symmetry.space_group_name_H-M   'P 1'
#
loop_
_entity.id
_entity.type
_entity.pdbx_description
1 polymer ?
#
loop_
_entity_poly.entity_id
_entity_poly.type
_entity_poly.pdbx_seq_one_letter_code
_entity_poly.pdbx_strand_id
1 'polypeptide(L)'
;VKARHMGFIEYGGKPTILDHKRLVPEGLVDLWVLEDGGRWSKKPLALQPCQMHLVDKDVSLTVQGTTQNGEAILAPFYLVSPYYILYYDQN
;
A
#
# COMPACT_ATOMS: atom_id res chain seq x y z
N VAL A 1 -13.15 4.04 14.99
CA VAL A 1 -12.11 3.05 14.57
C VAL A 1 -10.98 3.84 13.90
N LYS A 2 -9.70 3.59 14.25
CA LYS A 2 -8.54 4.24 13.60
C LYS A 2 -8.10 3.40 12.40
N ALA A 3 -7.77 4.05 11.28
CA ALA A 3 -7.08 3.39 10.17
C ALA A 3 -5.73 2.87 10.66
N ARG A 4 -5.35 1.67 10.22
CA ARG A 4 -4.06 1.05 10.53
C ARG A 4 -3.11 1.33 9.37
N HIS A 5 -1.93 1.86 9.68
CA HIS A 5 -0.89 2.12 8.69
C HIS A 5 -0.21 0.85 8.16
N MET A 6 -0.49 -0.29 8.80
CA MET A 6 0.08 -1.58 8.43
C MET A 6 -1.01 -2.56 8.02
N GLY A 7 -0.69 -3.42 7.05
CA GLY A 7 -1.49 -4.57 6.66
C GLY A 7 -0.63 -5.75 6.26
N PHE A 8 -1.21 -6.95 6.32
CA PHE A 8 -0.56 -8.19 5.92
C PHE A 8 -0.97 -8.55 4.50
N ILE A 9 0.01 -8.84 3.65
CA ILE A 9 -0.17 -9.14 2.23
C ILE A 9 0.77 -10.26 1.80
N GLU A 10 0.56 -10.78 0.58
CA GLU A 10 1.51 -11.65 -0.09
C GLU A 10 2.30 -10.86 -1.15
N TYR A 11 3.62 -10.84 -1.07
CA TYR A 11 4.48 -10.18 -2.06
C TYR A 11 5.53 -11.17 -2.57
N GLY A 12 5.49 -11.48 -3.86
CA GLY A 12 6.39 -12.46 -4.49
C GLY A 12 6.29 -13.85 -3.86
N GLY A 13 5.09 -14.29 -3.46
CA GLY A 13 4.86 -15.57 -2.79
C GLY A 13 5.29 -15.61 -1.33
N LYS A 14 5.69 -14.47 -0.74
CA LYS A 14 6.19 -14.40 0.64
C LYS A 14 5.26 -13.59 1.55
N PRO A 15 5.04 -14.05 2.80
CA PRO A 15 4.37 -13.27 3.84
C PRO A 15 5.03 -11.90 4.01
N THR A 16 4.24 -10.84 3.90
CA THR A 16 4.78 -9.47 3.89
C THR A 16 3.89 -8.52 4.68
N ILE A 17 4.50 -7.64 5.47
CA ILE A 17 3.81 -6.50 6.09
C ILE A 17 4.05 -5.28 5.21
N LEU A 18 2.98 -4.64 4.76
CA LEU A 18 3.03 -3.35 4.09
C LEU A 18 2.77 -2.26 5.12
N ASP A 19 3.77 -1.40 5.36
CA ASP A 19 3.68 -0.21 6.21
C ASP A 19 3.68 1.05 5.35
N HIS A 20 2.53 1.74 5.29
CA HIS A 20 2.34 2.97 4.52
C HIS A 20 2.45 4.24 5.36
N LYS A 21 3.00 4.18 6.58
CA LYS A 21 3.16 5.36 7.46
C LYS A 21 3.89 6.54 6.78
N ARG A 22 4.82 6.23 5.86
CA ARG A 22 5.66 7.21 5.16
C ARG A 22 5.11 7.61 3.78
N LEU A 23 3.95 7.07 3.39
CA LEU A 23 3.43 7.25 2.04
C LEU A 23 3.03 8.71 1.77
N VAL A 24 2.22 9.29 2.67
CA VAL A 24 1.79 10.69 2.57
C VAL A 24 2.97 11.68 2.68
N PRO A 25 3.85 11.60 3.71
CA PRO A 25 4.90 12.61 3.88
C PRO A 25 6.08 12.45 2.90
N GLU A 26 6.39 11.23 2.44
CA GLU A 26 7.63 10.94 1.71
C GLU A 26 7.40 10.21 0.37
N GLY A 27 6.19 9.77 0.06
CA GLY A 27 5.92 8.93 -1.11
C GLY A 27 6.43 7.51 -0.96
N LEU A 28 6.73 7.06 0.27
CA LEU A 28 7.39 5.78 0.55
C LEU A 28 6.48 4.78 1.26
N VAL A 29 6.50 3.55 0.77
CA VAL A 29 5.90 2.39 1.43
C VAL A 29 7.03 1.44 1.82
N ASP A 30 7.02 0.99 3.07
CA ASP A 30 8.00 0.02 3.55
C ASP A 30 7.37 -1.39 3.51
N LEU A 31 7.94 -2.28 2.71
CA LEU A 31 7.61 -3.70 2.73
C LEU A 31 8.55 -4.43 3.68
N TRP A 32 7.99 -5.13 4.66
CA TRP A 32 8.72 -6.07 5.49
C TRP A 32 8.40 -7.47 5.01
N VAL A 33 9.34 -8.09 4.29
CA VAL A 33 9.17 -9.43 3.72
C VAL A 33 9.76 -10.45 4.68
N LEU A 34 9.01 -11.50 5.00
CA LEU A 34 9.52 -12.64 5.76
C LEU A 34 10.32 -13.52 4.80
N GLU A 35 11.65 -13.43 4.90
CA GLU A 35 12.55 -14.20 4.07
C GLU A 35 12.70 -15.64 4.59
N ASP A 36 13.29 -16.48 3.76
CA ASP A 36 13.60 -17.86 4.11
C ASP A 36 14.54 -17.91 5.30
N GLY A 37 14.25 -18.79 6.26
CA GLY A 37 14.94 -18.81 7.56
C GLY A 37 14.34 -17.85 8.60
N GLY A 38 13.17 -17.26 8.34
CA GLY A 38 12.35 -16.56 9.34
C GLY A 38 12.83 -15.16 9.69
N ARG A 39 13.69 -14.56 8.86
CA ARG A 39 14.22 -13.20 9.07
C ARG A 39 13.41 -12.19 8.27
N TRP A 40 13.11 -11.05 8.89
CA TRP A 40 12.46 -9.94 8.19
C TRP A 40 13.50 -9.11 7.42
N SER A 41 13.20 -8.81 6.16
CA SER A 41 13.96 -7.86 5.34
C SER A 41 13.07 -6.65 5.00
N LYS A 42 13.64 -5.44 5.05
CA LYS A 42 12.92 -4.21 4.70
C LYS A 42 13.23 -3.81 3.26
N LYS A 43 12.20 -3.61 2.45
CA LYS A 43 12.29 -3.15 1.05
C LYS A 43 11.40 -1.91 0.86
N PRO A 44 11.97 -0.71 0.74
CA PRO A 44 11.19 0.49 0.46
C PRO A 44 10.75 0.52 -1.01
N LEU A 45 9.51 0.94 -1.25
CA LEU A 45 8.97 1.27 -2.55
C LEU A 45 8.61 2.75 -2.58
N ALA A 46 8.88 3.42 -3.71
CA ALA A 46 8.65 4.85 -3.88
C ALA A 46 7.61 5.10 -4.96
N LEU A 47 6.64 5.96 -4.65
CA LEU A 47 5.83 6.62 -5.67
C LEU A 47 6.71 7.57 -6.46
N GLN A 48 6.42 7.69 -7.76
CA GLN A 48 7.02 8.74 -8.56
C GLN A 48 6.50 10.10 -8.07
N PRO A 49 7.31 11.18 -8.12
CA PRO A 49 6.86 12.52 -7.72
C PRO A 49 5.56 12.96 -8.40
N CYS A 50 5.37 12.59 -9.67
CA CYS A 50 4.15 12.89 -10.41
C CYS A 50 2.91 12.15 -9.89
N GLN A 51 3.05 11.07 -9.11
CA GLN A 51 1.96 10.28 -8.53
C GLN A 51 1.59 10.74 -7.12
N MET A 52 2.35 11.66 -6.50
CA MET A 52 2.11 12.11 -5.12
C MET A 52 0.73 12.75 -4.92
N HIS A 53 0.13 13.31 -5.98
CA HIS A 53 -1.22 13.85 -5.93
C HIS A 53 -2.30 12.79 -5.65
N LEU A 54 -2.01 11.49 -5.82
CA LEU A 54 -2.92 10.39 -5.53
C LEU A 54 -3.05 10.07 -4.03
N VAL A 55 -2.09 10.54 -3.21
CA VAL A 55 -1.97 10.21 -1.78
C VAL A 55 -1.92 11.47 -0.91
N ASP A 56 -2.69 12.50 -1.30
CA ASP A 56 -2.74 13.79 -0.60
C ASP A 56 -3.14 13.64 0.89
N LYS A 57 -2.82 14.66 1.69
CA LYS A 57 -2.76 14.64 3.16
C LYS A 57 -4.06 14.25 3.86
N ASP A 58 -5.20 14.33 3.18
CA ASP A 58 -6.51 14.03 3.75
C ASP A 58 -6.99 12.59 3.49
N VAL A 59 -6.20 11.77 2.79
CA VAL A 59 -6.57 10.38 2.48
C VAL A 59 -6.05 9.43 3.55
N SER A 60 -6.95 8.99 4.42
CA SER A 60 -6.67 7.86 5.32
C SER A 60 -6.76 6.55 4.53
N LEU A 61 -5.65 5.84 4.36
CA LEU A 61 -5.59 4.58 3.60
C LEU A 61 -5.62 3.35 4.51
N THR A 62 -6.10 2.24 3.95
CA THR A 62 -6.07 0.92 4.54
C THR A 62 -5.65 -0.12 3.50
N VAL A 63 -4.87 -1.10 3.94
CA VAL A 63 -4.46 -2.23 3.10
C VAL A 63 -5.61 -3.21 2.99
N GLN A 64 -6.07 -3.48 1.76
CA GLN A 64 -7.16 -4.42 1.49
C GLN A 64 -6.66 -5.83 1.14
N GLY A 65 -5.42 -5.94 0.65
CA GLY A 65 -4.82 -7.21 0.27
C GLY A 65 -3.94 -7.06 -0.96
N THR A 66 -3.83 -8.13 -1.74
CA THR A 66 -3.06 -8.20 -2.98
C THR A 66 -3.87 -8.80 -4.11
N THR A 67 -3.61 -8.35 -5.34
CA THR A 67 -4.15 -8.96 -6.56
C THR A 67 -3.47 -10.31 -6.82
N GLN A 68 -4.02 -11.10 -7.76
CA GLN A 68 -3.38 -12.35 -8.21
C GLN A 68 -2.02 -12.10 -8.87
N ASN A 69 -1.77 -10.89 -9.35
CA ASN A 69 -0.50 -10.49 -9.95
C ASN A 69 0.50 -9.94 -8.91
N GLY A 70 0.15 -9.96 -7.62
CA GLY A 70 1.02 -9.50 -6.54
C GLY A 70 1.03 -7.99 -6.31
N GLU A 71 0.09 -7.25 -6.88
CA GLU A 71 -0.04 -5.81 -6.66
C GLU A 71 -0.75 -5.56 -5.32
N ALA A 72 -0.21 -4.67 -4.49
CA ALA A 72 -0.85 -4.31 -3.23
C ALA A 72 -2.03 -3.35 -3.45
N ILE A 73 -3.16 -3.65 -2.82
CA ILE A 73 -4.36 -2.81 -2.88
C ILE A 73 -4.44 -1.95 -1.61
N LEU A 74 -4.30 -0.65 -1.81
CA LEU A 74 -4.57 0.38 -0.80
C LEU A 74 -5.89 1.08 -1.17
N ALA A 75 -6.81 1.19 -0.21
CA ALA A 75 -8.08 1.88 -0.40
C ALA A 75 -8.30 2.93 0.69
N PRO A 76 -9.01 4.03 0.40
CA PRO A 76 -9.44 4.95 1.43
C PRO A 76 -10.28 4.26 2.52
N PHE A 77 -10.01 4.57 3.78
CA PHE A 77 -10.74 4.04 4.94
C PHE A 77 -12.17 4.59 5.01
N TYR A 78 -12.36 5.82 4.56
CA TYR A 78 -13.67 6.42 4.33
C TYR A 78 -13.79 6.79 2.87
N LEU A 79 -14.90 6.38 2.25
CA LEU A 79 -15.28 6.82 0.92
C LEU A 79 -16.35 7.89 1.08
N VAL A 80 -16.01 9.15 0.82
CA VAL A 80 -16.94 10.29 0.97
C VAL A 80 -17.64 10.51 -0.36
N SER A 81 -18.98 10.45 -0.36
CA SER A 81 -19.77 10.61 -1.57
C SER A 81 -19.69 12.04 -2.13
N PRO A 82 -19.62 12.20 -3.47
CA PRO A 82 -19.44 11.15 -4.46
C PRO A 82 -17.98 10.71 -4.54
N TYR A 83 -17.74 9.41 -4.73
CA TYR A 83 -16.41 8.87 -4.99
C TYR A 83 -16.44 7.89 -6.15
N TYR A 84 -15.31 7.78 -6.84
CA TYR A 84 -15.14 6.92 -8.01
C TYR A 84 -13.89 6.07 -7.81
N ILE A 85 -14.02 4.76 -8.03
CA ILE A 85 -12.88 3.83 -8.07
C ILE A 85 -12.61 3.58 -9.54
N LEU A 86 -11.44 4.01 -10.02
CA LEU A 86 -11.01 3.82 -11.40
C LEU A 86 -9.97 2.69 -11.43
N TYR A 87 -10.26 1.64 -12.20
CA TYR A 87 -9.32 0.56 -12.49
C TYR A 87 -8.91 0.68 -13.97
N TYR A 88 -7.64 1.00 -14.21
CA TYR A 88 -7.08 1.07 -15.56
C TYR A 88 -6.18 -0.14 -15.78
N ASP A 89 -6.51 -0.95 -16.79
CA ASP A 89 -5.56 -1.88 -17.41
C ASP A 89 -4.79 -1.10 -18.47
N GLN A 90 -3.46 -1.11 -18.41
CA GLN A 90 -2.59 -0.41 -19.38
C GLN A 90 -2.27 -1.27 -20.61
N ASN A 91 -2.91 -2.43 -20.76
CA ASN A 91 -2.75 -3.32 -21.93
C ASN A 91 -3.72 -3.00 -23.06
#